data_AF-A0A7S2NYH4-F1
#
_entry.id   AF-A0A7S2NYH4-F1
#
_cell.length_a   1.000
_cell.length_b   1.000
_cell.length_c   1.000
_cell.angle_alpha   90.00
_cell.angle_beta   90.00
_cell.angle_gamma   90.00
#
_symmetry.space_group_name_H-M   'P 1'
#
loop_
_entity.id
_entity.type
_entity.pdbx_description
1 polymer ?
#
loop_
_entity_poly.entity_id
_entity_poly.type
_entity_poly.pdbx_seq_one_letter_code
_entity_poly.pdbx_strand_id
1 'polypeptide(L)'
;AMQEALDAAFDACCGEAGRAEMSKEEVDAFLLRINKQLGRGSEYRFVAAAMEKRGAETLSRADFCDLYKAELAKGKFWGVEHDLRALRGGRGMAVPEEGPCELCFDHMLYTAGSLQLVGVQEPLTEEQRR
;
A
#
# COMPACT_ATOMS: atom_id res chain seq x y z
N ALA A 1 4.07 4.47 14.01
CA ALA A 1 3.62 3.29 13.25
C ALA A 1 3.42 3.59 11.76
N MET A 2 2.28 4.16 11.33
CA MET A 2 1.99 4.37 9.89
C MET A 2 3.01 5.31 9.21
N GLN A 3 3.21 6.50 9.77
CA GLN A 3 4.11 7.49 9.19
C GLN A 3 5.54 6.94 9.04
N GLU A 4 6.06 6.26 10.07
CA GLU A 4 7.37 5.60 10.03
C GLU A 4 7.45 4.50 8.97
N ALA A 5 6.37 3.74 8.77
CA ALA A 5 6.32 2.71 7.72
C ALA A 5 6.35 3.34 6.32
N LEU A 6 5.63 4.44 6.11
CA LEU A 6 5.63 5.19 4.85
C LEU A 6 6.98 5.86 4.60
N ASP A 7 7.61 6.42 5.63
CA ASP A 7 8.93 7.04 5.52
C ASP A 7 10.00 6.01 5.15
N ALA A 8 9.98 4.84 5.81
CA ALA A 8 10.87 3.73 5.47
C ALA A 8 10.61 3.17 4.06
N ALA A 9 9.34 3.14 3.61
CA ALA A 9 9.01 2.74 2.24
C ALA A 9 9.53 3.75 1.21
N PHE A 10 9.40 5.04 1.49
CA PHE A 10 9.93 6.11 0.64
C PHE A 10 11.46 6.03 0.54
N ASP A 11 12.15 5.91 1.68
CA ASP A 11 13.61 5.76 1.72
C ASP A 11 14.08 4.53 0.93
N ALA A 12 13.35 3.41 1.04
CA ALA A 12 13.65 2.21 0.26
C ALA A 12 13.51 2.40 -1.25
N CYS A 13 12.68 3.35 -1.70
CA CYS A 13 12.53 3.68 -3.12
C CYS A 13 13.63 4.62 -3.62
N CYS A 14 14.09 5.54 -2.77
CA CYS A 14 15.19 6.48 -3.08
C CYS A 14 16.59 5.84 -3.06
N GLY A 15 16.73 4.62 -2.50
CA GLY A 15 18.03 3.96 -2.31
C GLY A 15 18.92 4.58 -1.22
N GLU A 16 18.54 5.74 -0.69
CA GLU A 16 19.22 6.47 0.39
C GLU A 16 18.20 7.15 1.31
N ALA A 17 18.45 7.10 2.61
CA ALA A 17 17.57 7.68 3.62
C ALA A 17 17.67 9.22 3.67
N GLY A 18 16.55 9.88 4.01
CA GLY A 18 16.52 11.32 4.27
C GLY A 18 16.40 12.21 3.03
N ARG A 19 16.23 11.62 1.84
CA ARG A 19 15.93 12.36 0.61
C ARG A 19 14.51 12.94 0.66
N ALA A 20 14.33 14.11 0.06
CA ALA A 20 13.03 14.78 0.00
C ALA A 20 12.16 14.33 -1.19
N GLU A 21 12.80 13.85 -2.27
CA GLU A 21 12.15 13.57 -3.55
C GLU A 21 12.73 12.32 -4.23
N MET A 22 11.83 11.56 -4.87
CA MET A 22 12.16 10.49 -5.80
C MET A 22 12.25 11.03 -7.23
N SER A 23 13.25 10.57 -7.99
CA SER A 23 13.35 10.83 -9.44
C SER A 23 12.27 10.07 -10.22
N LYS A 24 12.12 10.39 -11.51
CA LYS A 24 11.17 9.71 -12.39
C LYS A 24 11.42 8.21 -12.48
N GLU A 25 12.69 7.82 -12.56
CA GLU A 25 13.13 6.43 -12.65
C GLU A 25 12.83 5.67 -11.35
N GLU A 26 13.06 6.31 -10.20
CA GLU A 26 12.74 5.76 -8.88
C GLU A 26 11.23 5.58 -8.71
N VAL A 27 10.44 6.55 -9.18
CA VAL A 27 8.98 6.48 -9.20
C VAL A 27 8.48 5.35 -10.09
N ASP A 28 9.03 5.19 -11.30
CA ASP A 28 8.64 4.11 -12.19
C ASP A 28 9.01 2.75 -11.60
N ALA A 29 10.19 2.62 -11.00
CA ALA A 29 10.61 1.39 -10.31
C ALA A 29 9.67 1.07 -9.14
N PHE A 30 9.30 2.07 -8.33
CA PHE A 30 8.29 1.96 -7.28
C PHE A 30 6.94 1.46 -7.83
N LEU A 31 6.38 2.15 -8.83
CA LEU A 31 5.06 1.85 -9.38
C LEU A 31 5.03 0.48 -10.05
N LEU A 32 6.10 0.11 -10.76
CA LEU A 32 6.23 -1.22 -11.35
C LEU A 32 6.28 -2.31 -10.28
N ARG A 33 6.97 -2.06 -9.16
CA ARG A 33 7.11 -3.03 -8.07
C ARG A 33 5.78 -3.37 -7.41
N ILE A 34 4.93 -2.36 -7.16
CA ILE A 34 3.62 -2.54 -6.54
C ILE A 34 2.55 -3.02 -7.53
N ASN A 35 2.50 -2.46 -8.75
CA ASN A 35 1.41 -2.72 -9.70
C ASN A 35 1.70 -3.86 -10.69
N LYS A 36 2.96 -4.33 -10.76
CA LYS A 36 3.52 -5.27 -11.75
C LYS A 36 3.47 -4.78 -13.21
N GLN A 37 2.89 -3.61 -13.44
CA GLN A 37 2.75 -2.97 -14.75
C GLN A 37 2.68 -1.45 -14.57
N LEU A 38 3.46 -0.70 -15.33
CA LEU A 38 3.37 0.76 -15.38
C LEU A 38 2.07 1.21 -16.04
N GLY A 39 1.51 2.34 -15.59
CA GLY A 39 0.24 2.87 -16.10
C GLY A 39 -1.03 2.30 -15.45
N ARG A 40 -0.88 1.34 -14.52
CA ARG A 40 -1.99 0.69 -13.82
C ARG A 40 -2.14 1.24 -12.39
N GLY A 41 -3.36 1.17 -11.88
CA GLY A 41 -3.64 1.44 -10.46
C GLY A 41 -4.06 2.88 -10.17
N SER A 42 -4.64 3.08 -8.99
CA SER A 42 -4.95 4.41 -8.45
C SER A 42 -3.69 5.20 -8.15
N GLU A 43 -2.64 4.49 -7.79
CA GLU A 43 -1.35 4.97 -7.34
C GLU A 43 -0.64 5.66 -8.50
N TYR A 44 -0.61 5.01 -9.67
CA TYR A 44 -0.08 5.62 -10.89
C TYR A 44 -0.82 6.92 -11.25
N ARG A 45 -2.16 6.90 -11.25
CA ARG A 45 -2.96 8.09 -11.61
C ARG A 45 -2.76 9.24 -10.63
N PHE A 46 -2.65 8.93 -9.34
CA PHE A 46 -2.37 9.93 -8.31
C PHE A 46 -1.00 10.54 -8.51
N VAL A 47 0.04 9.72 -8.72
CA VAL A 47 1.41 10.20 -8.93
C VAL A 47 1.51 11.03 -10.20
N ALA A 48 0.88 10.60 -11.30
CA ALA A 48 0.84 11.37 -12.54
C ALA A 48 0.18 12.74 -12.33
N ALA A 49 -0.95 12.79 -11.62
CA ALA A 49 -1.63 14.06 -11.30
C ALA A 49 -0.80 14.95 -10.36
N ALA A 50 -0.08 14.37 -9.40
CA ALA A 50 0.80 15.10 -8.49
C ALA A 50 1.98 15.74 -9.25
N MET A 51 2.64 14.97 -10.13
CA MET A 51 3.72 15.44 -10.99
C MET A 51 3.25 16.53 -11.96
N GLU A 52 2.10 16.33 -12.61
CA GLU A 52 1.49 17.32 -13.51
C GLU A 52 1.18 18.63 -12.78
N LYS A 53 0.55 18.56 -11.60
CA LYS A 53 0.23 19.73 -10.77
C LYS A 53 1.48 20.51 -10.34
N ARG A 54 2.59 19.81 -10.08
CA ARG A 54 3.87 20.45 -9.69
C ARG A 54 4.66 20.97 -10.89
N GLY A 55 4.41 20.44 -12.10
CA GLY A 55 5.23 20.70 -13.27
C GLY A 55 6.64 20.08 -13.16
N ALA A 56 6.78 18.96 -12.44
CA ALA A 56 8.05 18.29 -12.21
C ALA A 56 7.89 16.77 -12.32
N GLU A 57 8.92 16.08 -12.83
CA GLU A 57 8.96 14.62 -12.94
C GLU A 57 9.46 13.92 -11.66
N THR A 58 9.39 14.60 -10.51
CA THR A 58 9.78 14.05 -9.21
C THR A 58 8.56 13.90 -8.30
N LEU A 59 8.57 12.86 -7.47
CA LEU A 59 7.55 12.67 -6.44
C LEU A 59 8.13 13.04 -5.07
N SER A 60 7.51 14.01 -4.40
CA SER A 60 7.94 14.41 -3.07
C SER A 60 7.51 13.39 -2.01
N ARG A 61 8.21 13.37 -0.87
CA ARG A 61 7.82 12.58 0.30
C ARG A 61 6.42 12.92 0.79
N ALA A 62 6.04 14.20 0.74
CA ALA A 62 4.71 14.65 1.13
C ALA A 62 3.63 14.06 0.21
N ASP A 63 3.84 14.14 -1.11
CA ASP A 63 2.91 13.58 -2.09
C ASP A 63 2.79 12.05 -1.98
N PHE A 64 3.91 11.36 -1.69
CA PHE A 64 3.90 9.93 -1.42
C PHE A 64 3.08 9.58 -0.16
N CYS A 65 3.22 10.35 0.91
CA CYS A 65 2.40 10.15 2.11
C CYS A 65 0.92 10.44 1.83
N ASP A 66 0.62 11.48 1.06
CA ASP A 66 -0.74 11.87 0.74
C ASP A 66 -1.45 10.88 -0.19
N LEU A 67 -0.69 10.22 -1.09
CA LEU A 67 -1.17 9.05 -1.84
C LEU A 67 -1.74 7.98 -0.90
N TYR A 68 -0.94 7.52 0.06
CA TYR A 68 -1.36 6.42 0.94
C TYR A 68 -2.45 6.84 1.93
N LYS A 69 -2.43 8.09 2.41
CA LYS A 69 -3.57 8.64 3.17
C LYS A 69 -4.86 8.59 2.34
N ALA A 70 -4.80 8.95 1.06
CA ALA A 70 -5.96 8.93 0.17
C ALA A 70 -6.45 7.50 -0.11
N GLU A 71 -5.57 6.51 -0.21
CA GLU A 71 -5.95 5.10 -0.36
C GLU A 71 -6.59 4.53 0.91
N LEU A 72 -6.06 4.87 2.08
CA LEU A 72 -6.64 4.48 3.37
C LEU A 72 -8.02 5.12 3.59
N ALA A 73 -8.19 6.39 3.22
CA ALA A 73 -9.49 7.07 3.28
C ALA A 73 -10.56 6.42 2.37
N LYS A 74 -10.14 5.61 1.39
CA LYS A 74 -11.03 4.79 0.54
C LYS A 74 -11.23 3.37 1.09
N GLY A 75 -10.72 3.06 2.27
CA GLY A 75 -10.82 1.74 2.90
C GLY A 75 -9.89 0.68 2.31
N LYS A 76 -8.85 1.05 1.56
CA LYS A 76 -7.96 0.10 0.86
C LYS A 76 -6.80 -0.41 1.71
N PHE A 77 -7.09 -0.81 2.95
CA PHE A 77 -6.09 -1.25 3.92
C PHE A 77 -5.19 -2.37 3.40
N TRP A 78 -5.76 -3.39 2.75
CA TRP A 78 -5.01 -4.52 2.21
C TRP A 78 -4.14 -4.15 1.00
N GLY A 79 -4.56 -3.16 0.20
CA GLY A 79 -3.72 -2.63 -0.87
C GLY A 79 -2.49 -1.92 -0.32
N VAL A 80 -2.69 -1.06 0.68
CA VAL A 80 -1.57 -0.37 1.36
C VAL A 80 -0.63 -1.36 2.06
N GLU A 81 -1.17 -2.38 2.74
CA GLU A 81 -0.36 -3.44 3.36
C GLU A 81 0.47 -4.21 2.32
N HIS A 82 -0.15 -4.59 1.20
CA HIS A 82 0.55 -5.24 0.09
C HIS A 82 1.70 -4.38 -0.43
N ASP A 83 1.46 -3.09 -0.66
CA ASP A 83 2.45 -2.18 -1.22
C ASP A 83 3.62 -1.97 -0.26
N LEU A 84 3.34 -1.78 1.03
CA LEU A 84 4.38 -1.67 2.05
C LEU A 84 5.24 -2.92 2.15
N ARG A 85 4.63 -4.12 2.09
CA ARG A 85 5.40 -5.39 2.03
C ARG A 85 6.24 -5.46 0.77
N ALA A 86 5.69 -5.08 -0.38
CA ALA A 86 6.42 -5.08 -1.63
C ALA A 86 7.64 -4.17 -1.54
N LEU A 87 7.51 -2.96 -1.00
CA LEU A 87 8.58 -1.97 -0.92
C LEU A 87 9.61 -2.25 0.18
N ARG A 88 9.17 -2.75 1.34
CA ARG A 88 10.00 -2.91 2.55
C ARG A 88 10.45 -4.36 2.79
N GLY A 89 10.67 -5.12 1.72
CA GLY A 89 11.24 -6.48 1.80
C GLY A 89 10.38 -7.46 2.61
N GLY A 90 9.06 -7.40 2.47
CA GLY A 90 8.11 -8.28 3.17
C GLY A 90 7.53 -7.71 4.46
N ARG A 91 7.99 -6.53 4.92
CA ARG A 91 7.50 -5.89 6.14
C ARG A 91 6.36 -4.89 5.86
N GLY A 92 5.14 -5.28 6.20
CA GLY A 92 3.98 -4.39 6.17
C GLY A 92 3.82 -3.55 7.44
N MET A 93 2.59 -3.12 7.70
CA MET A 93 2.16 -2.57 8.98
C MET A 93 1.77 -3.66 9.98
N ALA A 94 1.16 -4.75 9.49
CA ALA A 94 0.79 -5.87 10.33
C ALA A 94 2.03 -6.72 10.64
N VAL A 95 2.23 -7.05 11.91
CA VAL A 95 3.24 -8.00 12.37
C VAL A 95 2.54 -9.37 12.48
N PRO A 96 2.85 -10.35 11.61
CA PRO A 96 2.13 -11.64 11.58
C PRO A 96 2.10 -12.37 12.94
N GLU A 97 3.14 -12.18 13.74
CA GLU A 97 3.31 -12.78 15.07
C GLU A 97 2.35 -12.19 16.12
N GLU A 98 1.76 -11.01 15.86
CA GLU A 98 0.80 -10.35 16.75
C GLU A 98 -0.64 -10.90 16.57
N GLY A 99 -0.83 -11.86 15.66
CA GLY A 99 -2.12 -12.49 15.42
C GLY A 99 -2.96 -11.80 14.34
N PRO A 100 -4.22 -12.21 14.15
CA PRO A 100 -5.09 -11.61 13.13
C PRO A 100 -5.28 -10.12 13.38
N CYS A 101 -5.07 -9.31 12.34
CA CYS A 101 -5.31 -7.87 12.41
C CYS A 101 -6.82 -7.60 12.57
N GLU A 102 -7.22 -7.00 13.68
CA GLU A 102 -8.60 -6.57 13.92
C GLU A 102 -8.82 -5.20 13.27
N LEU A 103 -9.34 -5.21 12.04
CA LEU A 103 -9.82 -4.00 11.37
C LEU A 103 -11.34 -3.92 11.52
N CYS A 104 -11.83 -2.78 12.02
CA CYS A 104 -13.26 -2.47 12.02
C CYS A 104 -13.68 -2.10 10.59
N PHE A 105 -14.49 -2.93 9.95
CA PHE A 105 -15.24 -2.47 8.78
C PHE A 105 -16.22 -1.39 9.25
N ASP A 106 -16.06 -0.16 8.76
CA ASP A 106 -16.85 1.00 9.24
C ASP A 106 -18.34 0.66 9.32
N HIS A 107 -18.91 0.06 8.27
CA HIS A 107 -20.18 -0.67 8.31
C HIS A 107 -20.29 -1.61 7.10
N MET A 108 -20.52 -2.91 7.33
CA MET A 108 -21.04 -3.79 6.28
C MET A 108 -22.56 -3.75 6.32
N LEU A 109 -23.17 -2.99 5.41
CA LEU A 109 -24.62 -2.99 5.24
C LEU A 109 -25.02 -4.21 4.39
N TYR A 110 -25.60 -5.21 5.04
CA TYR A 110 -26.19 -6.37 4.38
C TYR A 110 -27.61 -6.59 4.91
N THR A 111 -28.42 -7.28 4.11
CA THR A 111 -29.66 -7.88 4.60
C THR A 111 -29.39 -9.38 4.76
N ALA A 112 -30.04 -10.04 5.72
CA ALA A 112 -29.82 -11.47 5.94
C ALA A 112 -30.06 -12.31 4.67
N GLY A 113 -30.91 -11.84 3.74
CA GLY A 113 -31.15 -12.48 2.45
C GLY A 113 -30.14 -12.15 1.34
N SER A 114 -29.26 -11.16 1.52
CA SER A 114 -28.26 -10.76 0.52
C SER A 114 -26.89 -11.41 0.73
N LEU A 115 -26.70 -12.16 1.82
CA LEU A 115 -25.49 -12.91 2.07
C LEU A 115 -25.68 -14.37 1.67
N GLN A 116 -24.80 -14.86 0.81
CA GLN A 116 -24.70 -16.27 0.46
C GLN A 116 -23.32 -16.77 0.87
N LEU A 117 -23.27 -17.81 1.70
CA LEU A 117 -22.03 -18.51 1.98
C LEU A 117 -21.56 -19.22 0.71
N VAL A 118 -20.44 -18.77 0.15
CA VAL A 118 -19.84 -19.36 -1.06
C VAL A 118 -18.68 -20.31 -0.75
N GLY A 119 -18.17 -20.28 0.48
CA GLY A 119 -17.09 -21.14 0.92
C GLY A 119 -16.61 -20.79 2.32
N VAL A 120 -15.87 -21.72 2.92
CA VAL A 120 -15.19 -21.54 4.21
C VAL A 120 -13.71 -21.81 3.96
N GLN A 121 -12.84 -20.99 4.54
CA GLN A 121 -11.40 -21.25 4.55
C GLN A 121 -10.98 -21.60 5.97
N GLU A 122 -10.40 -22.79 6.14
CA GLU A 122 -9.83 -23.21 7.41
C GLU A 122 -8.47 -22.54 7.65
N PRO A 123 -8.09 -22.29 8.92
CA PRO A 123 -6.75 -21.83 9.24
C PRO A 123 -5.69 -22.78 8.69
N LEU A 124 -4.64 -22.25 8.08
CA LEU A 124 -3.50 -23.06 7.63
C LEU A 124 -2.88 -23.80 8.83
N THR A 125 -2.58 -25.09 8.64
CA THR A 125 -1.82 -25.89 9.61
C THR A 125 -0.38 -25.38 9.72
N GLU A 126 0.32 -25.73 10.81
CA GLU A 126 1.73 -25.33 10.97
C GLU A 126 2.62 -25.79 9.81
N GLU A 127 2.34 -26.97 9.24
CA GLU A 127 3.07 -27.48 8.06
C GLU A 127 2.79 -26.67 6.80
N GLN A 128 1.57 -26.14 6.64
CA GLN A 128 1.18 -25.31 5.50
C GLN A 128 1.68 -23.85 5.62
N ARG A 129 2.17 -23.44 6.79
CA ARG A 129 2.71 -22.09 7.03
C ARG A 129 4.21 -21.95 6.72
N ARG A 130 4.92 -23.06 6.47
CA ARG A 130 6.35 -23.10 6.16
C ARG A 130 6.60 -23.10 4.65
#